data_AF-A0A0S2W234-F1
#
_entry.id   AF-A0A0S2W234-F1
#
_cell.length_a   1.000
_cell.length_b   1.000
_cell.length_c   1.000
_cell.angle_alpha   90.00
_cell.angle_beta   90.00
_cell.angle_gamma   90.00
#
_symmetry.space_group_name_H-M   'P 1'
#
loop_
_entity.id
_entity.type
_entity.pdbx_description
1 polymer ?
#
loop_
_entity_poly.entity_id
_entity_poly.type
_entity_poly.pdbx_seq_one_letter_code
_entity_poly.pdbx_strand_id
1 'polypeptide(L)' 'MPARAGAEVVRPDHHQVFGVFTGAAVLDGGERLEFRDLMGLAEKVENKW' A
#
# COMPACT_ATOMS: atom_id res chain seq x y z
N MET A 1 13.58 9.10 30.15
CA MET A 1 12.40 9.92 29.78
C MET A 1 11.84 9.37 28.47
N PRO A 2 10.70 8.66 28.44
CA PRO A 2 10.16 8.20 27.16
C PRO A 2 9.53 9.39 26.43
N ALA A 3 9.80 9.49 25.13
CA ALA A 3 9.22 10.51 24.26
C ALA A 3 7.69 10.30 24.17
N ARG A 4 6.93 11.38 24.38
CA ARG A 4 5.49 11.41 24.16
C ARG A 4 5.26 11.55 22.65
N ALA A 5 4.67 10.55 22.00
CA ALA A 5 4.08 10.76 20.69
C ALA A 5 2.91 11.75 20.87
N GLY A 6 2.99 12.93 20.25
CA GLY A 6 1.86 13.84 20.17
C GLY A 6 0.73 13.15 19.43
N ALA A 7 -0.46 13.10 20.02
CA ALA A 7 -1.64 12.54 19.38
C ALA A 7 -2.13 13.50 18.29
N GLU A 8 -1.45 13.52 17.16
CA GLU A 8 -2.02 14.05 15.93
C GLU A 8 -3.11 13.08 15.48
N VAL A 9 -4.30 13.60 15.20
CA VAL A 9 -5.42 12.82 14.68
C VAL A 9 -5.07 12.40 13.26
N VAL A 10 -4.41 11.25 13.13
CA VAL A 10 -4.24 10.57 11.84
C VAL A 10 -5.63 10.16 11.38
N ARG A 11 -6.18 10.87 10.39
CA ARG A 11 -7.44 10.46 9.75
C ARG A 11 -7.17 9.11 9.05
N PRO A 12 -7.86 8.02 9.43
CA PRO A 12 -7.66 6.72 8.80
C PRO A 12 -8.38 6.73 7.45
N ASP A 13 -7.70 7.26 6.43
CA ASP A 13 -8.12 7.12 5.02
C ASP A 13 -7.43 5.92 4.35
N HIS A 14 -6.76 5.10 5.16
CA HIS A 14 -6.02 3.92 4.73
C HIS A 14 -7.01 2.84 4.30
N HIS A 15 -7.23 2.73 2.99
CA HIS A 15 -8.00 1.65 2.38
C HIS A 15 -7.03 0.50 2.07
N GLN A 16 -6.77 -0.34 3.08
CA GLN A 16 -5.92 -1.53 2.97
C GLN A 16 -6.77 -2.79 2.79
N VAL A 17 -6.46 -3.58 1.77
CA VAL A 17 -7.12 -4.87 1.47
C VAL A 17 -6.07 -5.96 1.37
N PHE A 18 -6.35 -7.12 1.97
CA PHE A 18 -5.55 -8.34 1.85
C PHE A 18 -6.27 -9.36 0.98
N GLY A 19 -5.53 -10.13 0.18
CA GLY A 19 -6.15 -11.15 -0.64
C GLY A 19 -5.21 -11.80 -1.64
N VAL A 20 -5.83 -12.45 -2.63
CA VAL A 20 -5.17 -13.12 -3.74
C VAL A 20 -5.39 -12.28 -5.00
N PHE A 21 -4.31 -11.86 -5.65
CA PHE A 21 -4.33 -10.92 -6.76
C PHE A 21 -3.94 -11.58 -8.09
N THR A 22 -4.60 -11.15 -9.15
CA THR A 22 -4.24 -11.46 -10.54
C THR A 22 -4.12 -10.14 -11.30
N GLY A 23 -3.04 -9.95 -12.04
CA GLY A 23 -2.79 -8.70 -12.73
C GLY A 23 -1.36 -8.61 -13.26
N ALA A 24 -0.89 -7.39 -13.44
CA ALA A 24 0.45 -7.13 -13.93
C ALA A 24 1.10 -5.93 -13.24
N ALA A 25 2.43 -5.95 -13.17
CA ALA A 25 3.26 -4.83 -12.75
C ALA A 25 4.17 -4.42 -13.90
N VAL A 26 4.34 -3.11 -14.11
CA VAL A 26 5.35 -2.58 -15.03
C VAL A 26 6.50 -2.07 -14.18
N LEU A 27 7.69 -2.63 -14.38
CA LEU A 27 8.91 -2.25 -13.66
C LEU A 27 9.45 -0.91 -14.18
N ASP A 28 10.35 -0.29 -13.43
CA ASP A 28 10.98 0.98 -13.81
C ASP A 28 11.71 0.91 -15.16
N GLY A 29 12.18 -0.29 -15.56
CA GLY A 29 12.78 -0.55 -16.87
C GLY A 29 11.78 -0.75 -18.02
N GLY A 30 10.48 -0.65 -17.77
CA GLY A 30 9.41 -0.88 -18.74
C GLY A 30 9.02 -2.35 -18.95
N GLU A 31 9.72 -3.29 -18.32
CA GLU A 31 9.36 -4.71 -18.33
C GLU A 31 8.00 -4.93 -17.65
N ARG A 32 7.12 -5.73 -18.27
CA ARG A 32 5.80 -6.07 -17.74
C ARG A 32 5.80 -7.49 -17.18
N LEU A 33 5.53 -7.62 -15.89
CA LEU A 33 5.38 -8.89 -15.19
C LEU A 33 3.89 -9.21 -15.01
N GLU A 34 3.44 -10.33 -15.55
CA GLU A 34 2.11 -10.89 -15.29
C GLU A 34 2.16 -11.82 -14.09
N PHE A 35 1.16 -11.74 -13.20
CA PHE A 35 1.03 -12.61 -12.03
C PHE A 35 -0.40 -13.09 -11.84
N ARG A 36 -0.52 -14.30 -11.29
CA ARG A 36 -1.78 -14.95 -10.94
C ARG A 36 -1.65 -15.59 -9.57
N ASP A 37 -2.74 -15.54 -8.82
CA ASP A 37 -2.87 -16.16 -7.50
C ASP A 37 -1.82 -15.67 -6.48
N LEU A 38 -1.40 -14.40 -6.58
CA LEU A 38 -0.39 -13.81 -5.72
C LEU A 38 -1.02 -13.36 -4.39
N MET A 39 -0.56 -13.92 -3.26
CA MET A 39 -0.94 -13.41 -1.95
C MET A 39 -0.29 -12.05 -1.70
N GLY A 40 -1.08 -11.07 -1.28
CA GLY A 40 -0.56 -9.73 -1.03
C GLY A 40 -1.51 -8.83 -0.25
N LEU A 41 -1.13 -7.55 -0.20
CA LEU A 41 -1.94 -6.45 0.28
C LEU A 41 -1.91 -5.32 -0.75
N ALA A 42 -3.02 -4.63 -0.90
CA ALA A 42 -3.13 -3.40 -1.69
C ALA A 42 -3.59 -2.28 -0.76
N GLU A 43 -2.89 -1.14 -0.81
CA GLU A 43 -3.21 0.04 -0.03
C GLU A 43 -3.32 1.25 -0.96
N LYS A 44 -4.42 2.00 -0.83
CA LYS A 44 -4.52 3.32 -1.45
C LYS A 44 -4.01 4.37 -0.46
N VAL A 45 -2.86 4.96 -0.76
CA VAL A 45 -2.27 6.04 0.02
C VAL A 45 -2.47 7.37 -0.72
N GLU A 46 -3.16 8.32 -0.08
CA GLU A 46 -3.24 9.69 -0.57
C GLU A 46 -2.28 10.56 0.24
N ASN A 47 -1.27 11.11 -0.43
CA ASN A 47 -0.32 11.99 0.22
C ASN A 47 -0.92 13.40 0.32
N LYS A 48 -1.38 13.79 1.51
CA LYS A 48 -1.92 15.12 1.79
C LYS A 48 -0.76 16.03 2.18
N TRP A 49 -0.03 16.54 1.19
CA TRP A 49 0.88 17.69 1.35
C TRP A 49 0.10 18.98 1.13
#